data_AF-A0A383BE98-F1
#
_entry.id   AF-A0A383BE98-F1
#
_cell.length_a   1.000
_cell.length_b   1.000
_cell.length_c   1.000
_cell.angle_alpha   90.00
_cell.angle_beta   90.00
_cell.angle_gamma   90.00
#
_symmetry.space_group_name_H-M   'P 1'
#
loop_
_entity.id
_entity.type
_entity.pdbx_description
1 polymer ?
#
loop_
_entity_poly.entity_id
_entity_poly.type
_entity_poly.pdbx_seq_one_letter_code
_entity_poly.pdbx_strand_id
1 'polypeptide(L)' 'MDGELVFSIVGVLVLLVLSAIFSGSETALTAVSRARMHQLERRGLRRAGKVNQMIDRPERLIGAILLGNNLF' A
#
# COMPACT_ATOMS: atom_id res chain seq x y z
N MET A 1 -19.18 -23.07 -20.16
CA MET A 1 -17.85 -23.52 -19.69
C MET A 1 -16.80 -22.44 -19.91
N ASP A 2 -16.64 -21.88 -21.11
CA ASP A 2 -15.60 -20.84 -21.35
C ASP A 2 -15.84 -19.51 -20.60
N GLY A 3 -17.09 -19.04 -20.52
CA GLY A 3 -17.43 -17.79 -19.83
C GLY A 3 -17.22 -17.82 -18.31
N GLU A 4 -17.47 -18.96 -17.65
CA GLU A 4 -17.23 -19.13 -16.21
C GLU A 4 -15.74 -19.18 -15.88
N LEU A 5 -14.95 -19.81 -16.77
CA LEU A 5 -13.49 -19.84 -16.69
C LEU A 5 -12.90 -18.43 -16.82
N VAL A 6 -13.33 -17.66 -17.83
CA VAL A 6 -12.87 -16.27 -18.01
C VAL A 6 -13.25 -15.40 -16.82
N PHE A 7 -14.49 -15.53 -16.31
CA PHE A 7 -14.93 -14.80 -15.12
C PHE A 7 -14.06 -15.12 -13.89
N SER A 8 -13.76 -16.40 -13.67
CA SER A 8 -12.92 -16.86 -12.56
C SER A 8 -11.48 -16.34 -12.70
N ILE A 9 -10.90 -16.39 -13.90
CA ILE A 9 -9.54 -15.90 -14.17
C ILE A 9 -9.45 -14.39 -13.92
N VAL A 10 -10.43 -13.62 -14.40
CA VAL A 10 -10.49 -12.17 -14.15
C VAL A 10 -10.62 -11.89 -12.65
N GLY A 11 -11.47 -12.64 -11.94
CA GLY A 11 -11.62 -12.53 -10.49
C GLY A 11 -10.29 -12.75 -9.75
N VAL A 12 -9.58 -13.84 -10.06
CA VAL A 12 -8.27 -14.15 -9.48
C VAL A 12 -7.24 -13.07 -9.81
N LEU A 13 -7.21 -12.56 -11.05
CA LEU A 13 -6.31 -11.48 -11.45
C LEU A 13 -6.55 -10.21 -10.63
N VAL A 14 -7.81 -9.85 -10.40
CA VAL A 14 -8.17 -8.69 -9.58
C VAL A 14 -7.69 -8.89 -8.14
N LEU A 15 -7.93 -10.06 -7.56
CA LEU A 15 -7.47 -10.39 -6.20
C LEU A 15 -5.95 -10.32 -6.07
N LEU A 16 -5.21 -10.86 -7.04
CA LEU A 16 -3.74 -10.79 -7.07
C LEU A 16 -3.22 -9.35 -7.17
N VAL A 17 -3.86 -8.50 -7.99
CA VAL A 17 -3.49 -7.08 -8.08
C VAL A 17 -3.76 -6.35 -6.77
N LEU A 18 -4.90 -6.63 -6.12
CA LEU A 18 -5.21 -6.05 -4.81
C LEU A 18 -4.16 -6.46 -3.77
N SER A 19 -3.88 -7.76 -3.63
CA SER A 19 -2.85 -8.27 -2.71
C SER A 19 -1.47 -7.66 -3.01
N ALA A 20 -1.07 -7.56 -4.28
CA ALA A 20 0.19 -6.95 -4.69
C ALA A 20 0.30 -5.46 -4.31
N ILE A 21 -0.80 -4.69 -4.39
CA ILE A 21 -0.81 -3.27 -3.97
C ILE A 21 -0.60 -3.17 -2.45
N PHE A 22 -1.26 -4.02 -1.65
CA PHE A 22 -1.10 -4.02 -0.20
C PHE A 22 0.33 -4.45 0.21
N SER A 23 0.84 -5.54 -0.34
CA SER A 23 2.21 -6.02 -0.08
C SER A 23 3.29 -5.03 -0.55
N GLY A 24 3.10 -4.42 -1.73
CA GLY A 24 3.99 -3.38 -2.23
C GLY A 24 3.99 -2.11 -1.36
N SER A 25 2.83 -1.76 -0.77
CA SER A 25 2.72 -0.63 0.16
C SER A 25 3.49 -0.85 1.46
N GLU A 26 3.56 -2.08 1.96
CA GLU A 26 4.40 -2.44 3.12
C GLU A 26 5.87 -2.20 2.84
N THR A 27 6.34 -2.68 1.68
CA THR A 27 7.73 -2.53 1.25
C THR A 27 8.07 -1.05 1.03
N ALA A 28 7.17 -0.29 0.40
CA ALA A 28 7.36 1.14 0.19
C ALA A 28 7.41 1.92 1.53
N LEU A 29 6.54 1.57 2.48
CA LEU A 29 6.47 2.22 3.79
C LEU A 29 7.69 1.90 4.66
N THR A 30 8.25 0.70 4.54
CA THR A 30 9.47 0.32 5.27
C THR A 30 10.74 0.86 4.62
N ALA A 31 10.77 1.01 3.29
CA ALA A 31 11.92 1.55 2.56
C ALA A 31 12.03 3.08 2.59
N VAL A 32 10.97 3.80 2.98
CA VAL A 32 10.95 5.27 2.95
C VAL A 32 11.88 5.88 4.02
N SER A 33 12.69 6.85 3.62
CA SER A 33 13.57 7.59 4.55
C SER A 33 12.82 8.73 5.24
N ARG A 34 12.61 8.61 6.55
CA ARG A 34 12.03 9.68 7.39
C ARG A 34 12.76 11.02 7.24
N ALA A 35 14.10 10.98 7.20
CA ALA A 35 14.91 12.19 7.06
C ALA A 35 14.67 12.91 5.72
N ARG A 36 14.58 12.14 4.62
CA ARG A 36 14.27 12.69 3.29
C ARG A 36 12.87 13.28 3.23
N MET A 37 11.88 12.59 3.79
CA MET A 37 10.50 13.08 3.82
C MET A 37 10.34 14.35 4.65
N HIS A 38 11.03 14.45 5.78
CA HIS A 38 11.08 15.67 6.59
C HIS A 38 11.71 16.86 5.85
N GLN A 39 12.79 16.62 5.10
CA GLN A 39 13.38 17.66 4.25
C GLN A 39 12.41 18.12 3.14
N LEU A 40 11.70 17.20 2.51
CA LEU A 40 10.72 17.54 1.47
C LEU A 40 9.52 18.31 2.05
N GLU A 41 9.05 17.96 3.24
CA GLU A 41 8.00 18.69 3.95
C GLU A 41 8.44 20.13 4.26
N ARG A 42 9.67 20.30 4.78
CA ARG A 42 10.26 21.63 5.03
C ARG A 42 10.40 22.49 3.76
N ARG A 43 10.55 21.86 2.59
CA ARG A 43 10.57 22.53 1.28
C ARG A 43 9.17 22.91 0.77
N GLY A 44 8.12 22.70 1.56
CA GLY A 44 6.74 23.07 1.24
C GLY A 44 5.95 21.99 0.50
N LEU A 45 6.50 20.79 0.30
CA LEU A 45 5.78 19.69 -0.34
C LEU A 45 4.76 19.10 0.64
N ARG A 46 3.50 19.55 0.53
CA ARG A 46 2.36 19.06 1.33
C ARG A 46 2.19 17.54 1.28
N ARG A 47 2.55 16.89 0.16
CA ARG A 47 2.52 15.43 0.03
C ARG A 47 3.51 14.74 0.98
N ALA A 48 4.66 15.35 1.24
CA ALA A 48 5.65 14.80 2.15
C ALA A 48 5.17 14.84 3.61
N GLY A 49 4.43 15.88 4.02
CA GLY A 49 3.79 15.93 5.34
C GLY A 49 2.75 14.84 5.54
N LYS A 50 1.96 14.51 4.51
CA LYS A 50 1.01 13.36 4.57
C LYS A 50 1.75 12.04 4.77
N VAL A 51 2.85 11.83 4.05
CA VAL A 51 3.67 10.64 4.18
C VAL A 51 4.35 10.59 5.56
N ASN A 52 4.85 11.71 6.08
CA ASN A 52 5.37 11.79 7.45
C ASN A 52 4.31 11.40 8.49
N GLN A 53 3.07 11.92 8.39
CA GLN A 53 1.98 11.52 9.28
C GLN A 53 1.65 10.03 9.20
N MET A 54 1.73 9.45 7.99
CA MET A 54 1.56 8.01 7.78
C MET A 54 2.66 7.23 8.50
N ILE A 55 3.93 7.54 8.21
CA ILE A 55 5.08 6.81 8.78
C ILE A 55 5.18 7.00 10.31
N ASP A 56 4.66 8.09 10.87
CA ASP A 56 4.58 8.31 12.32
C ASP A 56 3.56 7.42 13.04
N ARG A 57 2.64 6.76 12.33
CA ARG A 57 1.68 5.80 12.89
C ARG A 57 1.75 4.46 12.16
N PRO A 58 2.90 3.75 12.24
CA PRO A 58 3.12 2.53 11.48
C PRO A 58 2.15 1.42 11.90
N GLU A 59 1.67 1.38 13.16
CA GLU A 59 0.77 0.30 13.59
C GLU A 59 -0.56 0.31 12.83
N ARG A 60 -1.10 1.49 12.53
CA ARG A 60 -2.35 1.63 11.77
C ARG A 60 -2.18 1.22 10.31
N LEU A 61 -1.03 1.53 9.71
CA LEU A 61 -0.73 1.17 8.33
C LEU A 61 -0.45 -0.31 8.18
N ILE A 62 0.42 -0.86 9.03
CA ILE A 62 0.73 -2.29 9.05
C ILE A 62 -0.54 -3.09 9.33
N GLY A 63 -1.38 -2.65 10.27
CA GLY A 63 -2.68 -3.29 10.52
C GLY A 63 -3.61 -3.27 9.30
N ALA A 64 -3.72 -2.14 8.59
CA ALA A 64 -4.52 -2.04 7.38
C ALA A 64 -3.95 -2.89 6.22
N ILE A 65 -2.62 -2.97 6.09
CA ILE A 65 -1.95 -3.77 5.07
C ILE A 65 -2.10 -5.27 5.37
N LEU A 66 -1.91 -5.69 6.62
CA LEU A 66 -2.10 -7.09 7.03
C LEU A 66 -3.54 -7.53 6.85
N LEU A 67 -4.52 -6.68 7.20
CA LEU A 67 -5.93 -6.95 6.93
C LEU A 67 -6.20 -7.07 5.43
N GLY A 68 -5.72 -6.12 4.63
CA GLY A 68 -5.87 -6.15 3.17
C GLY A 68 -5.26 -7.42 2.56
N ASN A 69 -4.07 -7.81 2.99
CA ASN A 69 -3.39 -8.99 2.46
C ASN A 69 -3.99 -10.32 2.94
N ASN A 70 -4.71 -10.36 4.07
CA ASN A 70 -5.37 -11.59 4.55
C ASN A 70 -6.83 -11.72 4.07
N LEU A 71 -7.44 -10.63 3.60
CA LEU A 71 -8.85 -10.62 3.15
C LEU A 71 -9.01 -10.86 1.64
N PHE A 72 -7.97 -10.63 0.85
CA PHE A 72 -7.96 -10.74 -0.62
C PHE A 72 -6.96 -11.80 -1.07
#